data_AF-A0A1G3X2A9-F1
#
_entry.id   AF-A0A1G3X2A9-F1
#
_cell.length_a   1.000
_cell.length_b   1.000
_cell.length_c   1.000
_cell.angle_alpha   90.00
_cell.angle_beta   90.00
_cell.angle_gamma   90.00
#
_symmetry.space_group_name_H-M   'P 1'
#
loop_
_entity.id
_entity.type
_entity.pdbx_description
1 polymer ?
#
loop_
_entity_poly.entity_id
_entity_poly.type
_entity_poly.pdbx_seq_one_letter_code
_entity_poly.pdbx_strand_id
1 'polypeptide(L)'
;MTKDEVLTQLNQKELKPKKAYQMLYPKVKIRKPRRASFVKLSISVPESRGVTIFLKILFLLPIPMFIIKWIAKRKADQVVSEQMNLTTGELIDLISIRGVKVDIKTATKERILIKTI
;
A
#
# COMPACT_ATOMS: atom_id res chain seq x y z
N MET A 1 -19.38 25.86 -18.42
CA MET A 1 -19.21 25.68 -19.86
C MET A 1 -19.47 24.24 -20.22
N THR A 2 -20.31 24.02 -21.21
CA THR A 2 -20.54 22.71 -21.81
C THR A 2 -19.35 22.36 -22.71
N LYS A 3 -19.16 21.07 -23.04
CA LYS A 3 -18.08 20.65 -23.95
C LYS A 3 -18.19 21.34 -25.32
N ASP A 4 -19.42 21.51 -25.80
CA ASP A 4 -19.71 22.08 -27.11
C ASP A 4 -19.34 23.56 -27.20
N GLU A 5 -19.54 24.32 -26.12
CA GLU A 5 -19.10 25.72 -26.02
C GLU A 5 -17.56 25.84 -26.12
N VAL A 6 -16.82 24.98 -25.42
CA VAL A 6 -15.35 25.00 -25.43
C VAL A 6 -14.80 24.63 -26.82
N LEU A 7 -15.43 23.68 -27.51
CA LEU A 7 -15.06 23.29 -28.87
C LEU A 7 -15.38 24.38 -29.89
N THR A 8 -16.49 25.08 -29.71
CA THR A 8 -16.89 26.21 -30.58
C THR A 8 -15.89 27.36 -30.46
N GLN A 9 -15.50 27.74 -29.24
CA GLN A 9 -14.49 28.79 -28.99
C GLN A 9 -13.08 28.39 -29.46
N LEU A 10 -12.74 27.10 -29.43
CA LEU A 10 -11.51 26.58 -30.02
C LEU A 10 -11.53 26.71 -31.55
N ASN A 11 -12.65 26.36 -32.19
CA ASN A 11 -12.83 26.47 -33.64
C ASN A 11 -12.75 27.94 -34.12
N GLN A 12 -13.35 28.86 -33.34
CA GLN A 12 -13.31 30.30 -33.60
C GLN A 12 -11.94 30.96 -33.31
N LYS A 13 -10.93 30.18 -32.90
CA LYS A 13 -9.58 30.64 -32.50
C LYS A 13 -9.55 31.61 -31.30
N GLU A 14 -10.66 31.75 -30.59
CA GLU A 14 -10.77 32.57 -29.37
C GLU A 14 -10.05 31.90 -28.18
N LEU A 15 -9.84 30.59 -28.24
CA LEU A 15 -9.26 29.79 -27.18
C LEU A 15 -8.04 29.01 -27.66
N LYS A 16 -6.92 29.12 -26.95
CA LYS A 16 -5.70 28.36 -27.27
C LYS A 16 -5.93 26.86 -27.01
N PRO A 17 -5.42 25.95 -27.87
CA PRO A 17 -5.63 24.50 -27.74
C PRO A 17 -5.28 23.93 -26.35
N LYS A 18 -4.18 24.40 -25.75
CA LYS A 18 -3.74 24.00 -24.41
C LYS A 18 -4.76 24.35 -23.32
N LYS A 19 -5.43 25.50 -23.43
CA LYS A 19 -6.42 25.98 -22.47
C LYS A 19 -7.75 25.25 -22.65
N ALA A 20 -8.17 25.00 -23.89
CA ALA A 20 -9.33 24.18 -24.22
C ALA A 20 -9.18 22.75 -23.66
N TYR A 21 -8.00 22.15 -23.83
CA TYR A 21 -7.69 20.82 -23.30
C TYR A 21 -7.85 20.76 -21.76
N GLN A 22 -7.36 21.76 -21.04
CA GLN A 22 -7.49 21.80 -19.58
C GLN A 22 -8.94 21.98 -19.10
N MET A 23 -9.77 22.67 -19.89
CA MET A 23 -11.20 22.86 -19.60
C MET A 23 -12.02 21.60 -19.88
N LEU A 24 -11.71 20.89 -20.98
CA LEU A 24 -12.37 19.63 -21.35
C LEU A 24 -11.96 18.47 -20.43
N TYR A 25 -10.71 18.48 -19.96
CA TYR A 25 -10.13 17.42 -19.14
C TYR A 25 -9.53 18.02 -17.86
N PRO A 26 -10.38 18.48 -16.91
CA PRO A 26 -9.90 18.99 -15.65
C PRO A 26 -9.12 17.90 -14.92
N LYS A 27 -7.88 18.22 -14.51
CA LYS A 27 -7.06 17.29 -13.73
C LYS A 27 -7.74 17.07 -12.38
N VAL A 28 -8.32 15.88 -12.20
CA VAL A 28 -8.84 15.46 -10.90
C VAL A 28 -7.66 15.43 -9.93
N LYS A 29 -7.73 16.23 -8.85
CA LYS A 29 -6.74 16.18 -7.78
C LYS A 29 -6.96 14.91 -6.96
N ILE A 30 -6.38 13.80 -7.39
CA ILE A 30 -6.41 12.54 -6.63
C ILE A 30 -5.49 12.71 -5.42
N ARG A 31 -6.04 12.56 -4.20
CA ARG A 31 -5.23 12.56 -2.98
C ARG A 31 -4.38 11.29 -2.96
N LYS A 32 -3.06 11.44 -2.95
CA LYS A 32 -2.15 10.30 -2.78
C LYS A 32 -2.34 9.70 -1.38
N PRO A 33 -2.31 8.37 -1.24
CA PRO A 33 -2.38 7.73 0.08
C PRO A 33 -1.17 8.14 0.93
N ARG A 34 -1.40 8.38 2.23
CA ARG A 34 -0.31 8.65 3.17
C ARG A 34 0.54 7.38 3.30
N ARG A 35 1.87 7.53 3.27
CA ARG A 35 2.79 6.41 3.45
C ARG A 35 2.94 6.08 4.94
N ALA A 36 3.05 4.79 5.24
CA ALA A 36 3.41 4.32 6.57
C ALA A 36 4.89 4.57 6.82
N SER A 37 5.22 5.01 8.04
CA SER A 37 6.62 5.17 8.45
C SER A 37 7.12 3.94 9.20
N PHE A 38 6.22 3.28 9.92
CA PHE A 38 6.53 2.12 10.73
C PHE A 38 5.49 1.02 10.60
N VAL A 39 5.89 -0.19 10.95
CA VAL A 39 5.02 -1.36 11.00
C VAL A 39 5.19 -2.04 12.33
N LYS A 40 4.07 -2.27 13.02
CA LYS A 40 4.02 -3.11 14.21
C LYS A 40 3.64 -4.52 13.80
N LEU A 41 4.47 -5.48 14.20
CA LEU A 41 4.22 -6.91 14.02
C LEU A 41 3.76 -7.52 15.34
N SER A 42 2.85 -8.47 15.25
CA SER A 42 2.47 -9.31 16.39
C SER A 42 2.26 -10.73 15.90
N ILE A 43 3.06 -11.65 16.44
CA ILE A 43 3.04 -13.05 16.08
C ILE A 43 2.59 -13.85 17.29
N SER A 44 1.66 -14.77 17.09
CA SER A 44 1.15 -15.69 18.11
C SER A 44 1.25 -17.12 17.59
N VAL A 45 2.01 -17.94 18.30
CA VAL A 45 2.21 -19.37 18.01
C VAL A 45 1.53 -20.16 19.13
N PRO A 46 0.37 -20.78 18.87
CA PRO A 46 -0.43 -21.41 19.93
C PRO A 46 0.25 -22.62 20.57
N GLU A 47 1.13 -23.31 19.84
CA GLU A 47 1.83 -24.51 20.31
C GLU A 47 2.87 -24.21 21.40
N SER A 48 3.41 -22.99 21.44
CA SER A 48 4.42 -22.61 22.44
C SER A 48 4.19 -21.20 22.98
N ARG A 49 3.80 -21.14 24.26
CA ARG A 49 3.67 -19.89 25.00
C ARG A 49 4.99 -19.15 25.10
N GLY A 50 6.10 -19.87 25.30
CA GLY A 50 7.45 -19.30 25.38
C GLY A 50 7.86 -18.59 24.10
N VAL A 51 7.64 -19.24 22.94
CA VAL A 51 7.92 -18.65 21.62
C VAL A 51 7.06 -17.41 21.39
N THR A 52 5.77 -17.46 21.74
CA THR A 52 4.89 -16.30 21.63
C THR A 52 5.37 -15.13 22.49
N ILE A 53 5.80 -15.38 23.73
CA ILE A 53 6.33 -14.32 24.62
C ILE A 53 7.61 -13.73 24.02
N PHE A 54 8.54 -14.57 23.58
CA PHE A 54 9.77 -14.14 22.94
C PHE A 54 9.50 -13.26 21.72
N LEU A 55 8.63 -13.68 20.81
CA LEU A 55 8.28 -12.92 19.60
C LEU A 55 7.57 -11.60 19.92
N LYS A 56 6.72 -11.56 20.97
CA LYS A 56 6.09 -10.31 21.43
C LYS A 56 7.12 -9.32 21.95
N ILE A 57 8.15 -9.79 22.65
CA ILE A 57 9.24 -8.94 23.15
C ILE A 57 10.11 -8.47 21.97
N LEU A 58 10.48 -9.39 21.08
CA LEU A 58 11.29 -9.09 19.89
C LEU A 58 10.64 -8.02 19.00
N PHE A 59 9.32 -8.10 18.81
CA PHE A 59 8.54 -7.18 17.99
C PHE A 59 7.75 -6.16 18.80
N LEU A 60 8.19 -5.84 20.01
CA LEU A 60 7.55 -4.82 20.85
C LEU A 60 7.64 -3.43 20.19
N LEU A 61 8.81 -3.12 19.63
CA LEU A 61 9.08 -1.86 18.94
C LEU A 61 8.63 -1.94 17.48
N PRO A 62 7.99 -0.88 16.95
CA PRO A 62 7.57 -0.85 15.56
C PRO A 62 8.79 -0.71 14.63
N ILE A 63 8.84 -1.51 13.58
CA ILE A 63 9.96 -1.58 12.65
C ILE A 63 9.83 -0.44 11.62
N PRO A 64 10.88 0.36 11.39
CA PRO A 64 10.89 1.34 10.30
C PRO A 64 10.66 0.69 8.94
N MET A 65 9.80 1.30 8.12
CA MET A 65 9.46 0.78 6.79
C MET A 65 10.66 0.64 5.85
N PHE A 66 11.69 1.46 6.01
CA PHE A 66 12.87 1.36 5.16
C PHE A 66 13.65 0.06 5.39
N ILE A 67 13.67 -0.47 6.62
CA ILE A 67 14.35 -1.74 6.94
C ILE A 67 13.61 -2.89 6.26
N ILE A 68 12.28 -2.90 6.36
CA ILE A 68 11.43 -3.92 5.72
C ILE A 68 11.66 -3.91 4.21
N LYS A 69 11.63 -2.73 3.59
CA LYS A 69 11.88 -2.57 2.15
C LYS A 69 13.28 -3.04 1.75
N TRP A 70 14.29 -2.74 2.56
CA TRP A 70 15.66 -3.11 2.26
C TRP A 70 15.87 -4.63 2.31
N ILE A 71 15.35 -5.30 3.34
CA ILE A 71 15.43 -6.75 3.48
C ILE A 71 14.65 -7.44 2.35
N ALA A 72 13.43 -6.97 2.09
CA ALA A 72 12.53 -7.65 1.17
C ALA A 72 12.83 -7.38 -0.31
N LYS A 73 13.63 -6.34 -0.64
CA LYS A 73 14.15 -6.11 -2.00
C LYS A 73 14.93 -7.32 -2.54
N ARG A 74 15.55 -8.13 -1.66
CA ARG A 74 16.29 -9.35 -2.05
C ARG A 74 15.39 -10.56 -2.35
N LYS A 75 14.10 -10.47 -2.01
CA LYS A 75 13.12 -11.57 -2.11
C LYS A 75 11.81 -11.13 -2.79
N ALA A 76 11.86 -10.04 -3.56
CA ALA A 76 10.65 -9.39 -4.10
C ALA A 76 9.79 -10.30 -4.99
N ASP A 77 10.44 -11.20 -5.74
CA ASP A 77 9.78 -12.10 -6.70
C ASP A 77 9.28 -13.41 -6.07
N GLN A 78 9.42 -13.58 -4.75
CA GLN A 78 8.90 -14.78 -4.08
C GLN A 78 7.37 -14.66 -3.91
N VAL A 79 6.66 -15.68 -4.38
CA VAL A 79 5.20 -15.83 -4.23
C VAL A 79 4.89 -16.16 -2.77
N VAL A 80 4.03 -15.36 -2.13
CA VAL A 80 3.72 -15.48 -0.68
C VAL A 80 2.53 -16.41 -0.43
N SER A 81 1.65 -16.58 -1.43
CA SER A 81 0.49 -17.47 -1.34
C SER A 81 0.19 -18.04 -2.72
N GLU A 82 -0.07 -19.35 -2.78
CA GLU A 82 -0.55 -20.01 -4.01
C GLU A 82 -2.04 -19.73 -4.26
N GLN A 83 -2.80 -19.36 -3.23
CA GLN A 83 -4.25 -19.10 -3.32
C GLN A 83 -4.59 -17.68 -3.78
N MET A 84 -3.69 -16.73 -3.52
CA MET A 84 -3.77 -15.36 -4.05
C MET A 84 -2.42 -15.10 -4.69
N ASN A 85 -2.34 -14.98 -6.02
CA ASN A 85 -1.11 -14.66 -6.78
C ASN A 85 -0.51 -13.31 -6.34
N LEU A 86 -0.04 -13.24 -5.11
CA LEU A 86 0.48 -12.07 -4.42
C LEU A 86 1.97 -12.29 -4.22
N THR A 87 2.73 -11.39 -4.83
CA THR A 87 4.18 -11.35 -4.67
C THR A 87 4.56 -10.66 -3.36
N THR A 88 5.76 -10.95 -2.88
CA THR A 88 6.34 -10.27 -1.72
C THR A 88 6.42 -8.76 -1.97
N GLY A 89 6.73 -8.34 -3.20
CA GLY A 89 6.71 -6.94 -3.64
C GLY A 89 5.37 -6.24 -3.41
N GLU A 90 4.27 -6.85 -3.88
CA GLU A 90 2.93 -6.28 -3.76
C GLU A 90 2.47 -6.19 -2.30
N LEU A 91 2.83 -7.17 -1.48
CA LEU A 91 2.54 -7.13 -0.03
C LEU A 91 3.26 -5.95 0.65
N ILE A 92 4.52 -5.69 0.28
CA ILE A 92 5.29 -4.54 0.80
C ILE A 92 4.62 -3.22 0.39
N ASP A 93 4.12 -3.13 -0.83
CA ASP A 93 3.45 -1.93 -1.32
C ASP A 93 2.12 -1.68 -0.60
N LEU A 94 1.38 -2.74 -0.28
CA LEU A 94 0.18 -2.66 0.56
C LEU A 94 0.51 -2.14 1.97
N ILE A 95 1.48 -2.74 2.66
CA ILE A 95 1.87 -2.29 4.01
C ILE A 95 2.63 -0.96 4.00
N SER A 96 3.05 -0.46 2.84
CA SER A 96 3.61 0.88 2.70
C SER A 96 2.55 1.99 2.81
N ILE A 97 1.26 1.64 2.81
CA ILE A 97 0.16 2.59 2.97
C ILE A 97 -0.23 2.67 4.46
N ARG A 98 -0.42 3.90 4.94
CA ARG A 98 -0.80 4.17 6.33
C ARG A 98 -2.24 3.75 6.59
N GLY A 99 -2.47 3.03 7.69
CA GLY A 99 -3.80 2.57 8.12
C GLY A 99 -4.16 1.16 7.68
N VAL A 100 -3.23 0.45 7.02
CA VAL A 100 -3.40 -0.94 6.60
C VAL A 100 -3.18 -1.89 7.77
N LYS A 101 -4.04 -2.90 7.86
CA LYS A 101 -3.91 -4.03 8.77
C LYS A 101 -4.00 -5.32 7.97
N VAL A 102 -3.02 -6.19 8.12
CA VAL A 102 -3.01 -7.52 7.52
C VAL A 102 -3.04 -8.53 8.65
N ASP A 103 -4.03 -9.42 8.64
CA ASP A 103 -4.17 -10.53 9.58
C ASP A 103 -4.01 -11.84 8.81
N ILE A 104 -2.90 -12.52 9.04
CA ILE A 104 -2.54 -13.77 8.38
C ILE A 104 -2.84 -14.90 9.37
N LYS A 105 -3.73 -15.81 8.95
CA LYS A 105 -4.10 -17.01 9.70
C LYS A 105 -3.61 -18.22 8.92
N THR A 106 -2.74 -19.02 9.53
CA THR A 106 -2.21 -20.23 8.90
C THR A 106 -3.07 -21.44 9.24
N ALA A 107 -2.94 -22.51 8.45
CA ALA A 107 -3.58 -23.80 8.74
C ALA A 107 -3.12 -24.38 10.10
N THR A 108 -1.88 -24.07 10.51
CA THR A 108 -1.27 -24.44 11.79
C THR A 108 -1.76 -23.60 12.98
N LYS A 109 -2.82 -22.78 12.80
CA LYS A 109 -3.41 -21.88 13.81
C LYS A 109 -2.50 -20.76 14.29
N GLU A 110 -1.36 -20.54 13.65
CA GLU A 110 -0.51 -19.38 13.91
C GLU A 110 -1.20 -18.13 13.39
N ARG A 111 -0.98 -17.02 14.10
CA ARG A 111 -1.55 -15.72 13.73
C ARG A 111 -0.45 -14.69 13.63
N ILE A 112 -0.36 -14.02 12.50
CA ILE A 112 0.57 -12.92 12.24
C ILE A 112 -0.25 -11.67 11.90
N LEU A 113 -0.17 -10.68 12.78
CA LEU A 113 -0.81 -9.38 12.60
C LEU A 113 0.23 -8.33 12.22
N ILE A 114 -0.02 -7.63 11.12
CA ILE A 114 0.80 -6.55 10.60
C ILE A 114 -0.04 -5.27 10.64
N LYS A 115 0.39 -4.25 11.39
CA LYS A 115 -0.31 -2.96 11.50
C LYS A 115 0.62 -1.81 11.11
N THR A 116 0.20 -1.01 10.15
CA THR A 116 0.97 0.16 9.70
C THR A 116 0.66 1.39 10.55
N ILE A 117 1.67 2.18 10.86
CA ILE A 117 1.61 3.37 11.75
C ILE A 117 2.09 4.61 11.00
#